data_AF-A0A7J4KTX4-F1
#
_entry.id   AF-A0A7J4KTX4-F1
#
_cell.length_a   1.000
_cell.length_b   1.000
_cell.length_c   1.000
_cell.angle_alpha   90.00
_cell.angle_beta   90.00
_cell.angle_gamma   90.00
#
_symmetry.space_group_name_H-M   'P 1'
#
loop_
_entity.id
_entity.type
_entity.pdbx_description
1 polymer ?
#
loop_
_entity_poly.entity_id
_entity_poly.type
_entity_poly.pdbx_seq_one_letter_code
_entity_poly.pdbx_strand_id
1 'polypeptide(L)' 'MVKKKLYLLDSSALINDLAFSFNAKSNYVMTLECFKELRSLETRLLAENALGQGLLSIRD' A
#
# COMPACT_ATOMS: atom_id res chain seq x y z
N MET A 1 23.90 8.23 -0.20
CA MET A 1 22.72 7.38 0.04
C MET A 1 21.46 8.19 -0.26
N VAL A 2 20.65 7.77 -1.23
CA VAL A 2 19.35 8.42 -1.47
C VAL A 2 18.40 7.98 -0.34
N LYS A 3 17.91 8.91 0.48
CA LYS A 3 16.88 8.60 1.49
C LYS A 3 15.61 8.18 0.75
N LYS A 4 15.21 6.92 0.87
CA LYS A 4 13.90 6.47 0.41
C LYS A 4 12.83 7.18 1.24
N LYS A 5 11.85 7.80 0.56
CA LYS A 5 10.70 8.43 1.22
C LYS A 5 9.79 7.34 1.76
N LEU A 6 9.30 7.54 2.98
CA LEU A 6 8.29 6.70 3.61
C LEU A 6 6.92 7.36 3.42
N TYR A 7 5.96 6.60 2.90
CA TYR A 7 4.59 7.05 2.72
C TYR A 7 3.68 6.23 3.65
N LEU A 8 2.91 6.91 4.48
CA LEU A 8 1.81 6.30 5.21
C LEU A 8 0.58 6.30 4.30
N LEU A 9 0.04 5.12 4.02
CA LEU A 9 -1.13 4.93 3.17
C LEU A 9 -2.37 4.73 4.02
N ASP A 10 -3.39 5.51 3.68
CA ASP A 10 -4.76 5.28 4.07
C ASP A 10 -5.43 4.34 3.06
N SER A 11 -6.46 3.59 3.49
CA SER A 11 -7.19 2.66 2.61
C SER A 11 -7.84 3.39 1.42
N SER A 12 -8.29 4.63 1.63
CA SER A 12 -8.94 5.45 0.61
C SER A 12 -8.05 5.73 -0.61
N ALA A 13 -6.72 5.72 -0.43
CA ALA A 13 -5.77 5.90 -1.51
C ALA A 13 -5.81 4.75 -2.53
N LEU A 14 -6.05 3.51 -2.07
CA LEU A 14 -6.21 2.36 -2.96
C LEU A 14 -7.65 2.19 -3.43
N ILE A 15 -8.63 2.55 -2.59
CA ILE A 15 -10.06 2.35 -2.91
C ILE A 15 -10.55 3.33 -3.98
N ASN A 16 -10.15 4.60 -3.89
CA ASN A 16 -10.72 5.66 -4.73
C ASN A 16 -9.91 5.99 -5.98
N ASP A 17 -8.63 5.59 -6.04
CA ASP A 17 -7.76 5.83 -7.18
C ASP A 17 -7.48 4.53 -7.94
N LEU A 18 -8.28 4.27 -8.98
CA LEU A 18 -8.12 3.12 -9.87
C LEU A 18 -6.81 3.13 -10.66
N ALA A 19 -6.12 4.28 -10.75
CA ALA A 19 -4.83 4.41 -11.39
C ALA A 19 -3.66 4.30 -10.38
N PHE A 20 -3.94 4.04 -9.10
CA PHE A 20 -2.92 3.94 -8.07
C PHE A 20 -1.90 2.85 -8.40
N SER A 21 -0.62 3.18 -8.26
CA SER A 21 0.48 2.23 -8.42
C SER A 21 1.60 2.47 -7.43
N PHE A 22 2.21 1.37 -6.97
CA PHE A 22 3.34 1.43 -6.07
C PHE A 22 4.63 1.78 -6.82
N ASN A 23 5.29 2.86 -6.41
CA ASN A 23 6.63 3.19 -6.89
C ASN A 23 7.70 2.35 -6.17
N ALA A 24 8.48 1.56 -6.90
CA ALA A 24 9.54 0.70 -6.37
C ALA A 24 10.68 1.44 -5.63
N LYS A 25 10.83 2.75 -5.84
CA LYS A 25 11.83 3.58 -5.14
C LYS A 25 11.30 4.14 -3.81
N SER A 26 10.01 4.00 -3.54
CA SER A 26 9.35 4.45 -2.31
C SER A 26 9.11 3.27 -1.39
N ASN A 27 8.98 3.54 -0.09
CA ASN A 27 8.51 2.56 0.88
C ASN A 27 7.12 2.99 1.38
N TYR A 28 6.18 2.07 1.42
CA TYR A 28 4.82 2.34 1.87
C TYR A 28 4.52 1.58 3.17
N VAL A 29 3.77 2.21 4.04
CA VAL A 29 3.31 1.64 5.31
C VAL A 29 1.81 1.83 5.40
N MET A 30 1.11 0.83 5.91
CA MET A 30 -0.33 0.88 6.18
C MET A 30 -0.60 0.24 7.55
N THR A 31 -1.67 0.63 8.22
CA THR A 31 -2.11 -0.04 9.44
C THR A 31 -2.86 -1.32 9.12
N LEU A 32 -2.94 -2.25 10.08
CA LEU A 32 -3.72 -3.48 9.89
C LEU A 32 -5.21 -3.15 9.65
N GLU A 33 -5.74 -2.12 10.29
CA GLU A 33 -7.14 -1.71 10.12
C GLU A 33 -7.41 -1.15 8.72
N CYS A 34 -6.55 -0.28 8.19
CA CYS A 34 -6.69 0.20 6.81
C CYS A 34 -6.56 -0.95 5.79
N PHE A 35 -5.74 -1.97 6.06
CA PHE A 35 -5.63 -3.13 5.19
C PHE A 35 -6.92 -3.96 5.16
N LYS A 36 -7.59 -4.13 6.31
CA LYS A 36 -8.89 -4.84 6.41
C LYS A 36 -10.03 -4.12 5.69
N GLU A 37 -9.90 -2.81 5.45
CA GLU A 37 -10.89 -2.04 4.70
C GLU A 37 -10.86 -2.33 3.19
N LEU A 38 -9.80 -2.97 2.68
CA LEU A 38 -9.66 -3.36 1.27
C LEU A 38 -10.54 -4.57 0.93
N ARG A 39 -11.84 -4.30 0.74
CA ARG A 39 -12.86 -5.34 0.51
C ARG A 39 -13.02 -5.76 -0.95
N SER A 40 -12.63 -4.89 -1.90
CA SER A 40 -12.71 -5.25 -3.32
C SER A 40 -11.55 -6.17 -3.70
N LEU A 41 -11.81 -7.14 -4.57
CA LEU A 41 -10.78 -8.09 -5.01
C LEU A 41 -9.56 -7.36 -5.60
N GLU A 42 -9.81 -6.33 -6.40
CA GLU A 42 -8.77 -5.55 -7.08
C GLU A 42 -7.84 -4.85 -6.08
N THR A 43 -8.40 -4.09 -5.12
CA THR A 43 -7.60 -3.36 -4.12
C THR A 43 -6.84 -4.31 -3.20
N ARG A 44 -7.46 -5.45 -2.86
CA ARG A 44 -6.83 -6.47 -2.02
C ARG A 44 -5.65 -7.12 -2.75
N LEU A 45 -5.83 -7.54 -4.01
CA LEU A 45 -4.75 -8.11 -4.82
C LEU A 45 -3.62 -7.11 -5.04
N LEU A 46 -3.92 -5.84 -5.27
CA LEU A 46 -2.93 -4.78 -5.42
C LEU A 46 -2.07 -4.64 -4.16
N ALA A 47 -2.69 -4.59 -2.98
CA ALA A 47 -1.98 -4.48 -1.71
C ALA A 47 -1.23 -5.76 -1.33
N GLU A 48 -1.82 -6.95 -1.54
CA GLU A 48 -1.18 -8.25 -1.31
C GLU A 48 0.06 -8.43 -2.20
N ASN A 49 -0.01 -8.05 -3.48
CA ASN A 49 1.13 -8.07 -4.38
C ASN A 49 2.24 -7.12 -3.93
N ALA A 50 1.89 -5.91 -3.47
CA ALA A 50 2.84 -4.95 -2.96
C ALA A 50 3.51 -5.43 -1.66
N LEU A 51 2.78 -6.11 -0.79
CA LEU A 51 3.33 -6.78 0.40
C LEU A 51 4.31 -7.89 0.02
N GLY A 52 3.93 -8.76 -0.91
CA GLY A 52 4.79 -9.83 -1.41
C GLY A 52 6.09 -9.33 -2.05
N GLN A 53 6.06 -8.14 -2.65
CA GLN A 53 7.23 -7.48 -3.25
C GLN A 53 8.02 -6.60 -2.25
N GLY A 54 7.57 -6.46 -1.01
CA GLY A 54 8.20 -5.61 0.00
C GLY A 54 8.08 -4.10 -0.26
N LEU A 55 7.13 -3.70 -1.11
CA LEU A 55 6.82 -2.28 -1.38
C LEU A 55 5.92 -1.69 -0.29
N LEU A 56 5.01 -2.52 0.23
CA LEU A 56 4.11 -2.20 1.34
C LEU A 56 4.53 -2.99 2.59
N SER A 57 4.40 -2.38 3.75
CA SER A 57 4.51 -3.06 5.05
C SER A 57 3.34 -2.69 5.95
N ILE A 58 2.82 -3.66 6.69
CA ILE A 58 1.77 -3.42 7.69
C ILE A 58 2.44 -3.16 9.04
N ARG A 59 2.05 -2.07 9.72
CA ARG A 59 2.54 -1.70 11.05
C ARG A 59 1.42 -1.11 11.89
N ASP A 60 1.43 -1.39 13.19
CA ASP A 60 0.54 -0.79 14.19
C ASP A 60 1.17 0.47 14.82
#